data_AF-A0A7W2AB54-F1
#
_entry.id   AF-A0A7W2AB54-F1
#
_cell.length_a   1.000
_cell.length_b   1.000
_cell.length_c   1.000
_cell.angle_alpha   90.00
_cell.angle_beta   90.00
_cell.angle_gamma   90.00
#
_symmetry.space_group_name_H-M   'P 1'
#
loop_
_entity.id
_entity.type
_entity.pdbx_description
1 polymer ?
#
loop_
_entity_poly.entity_id
_entity_poly.type
_entity_poly.pdbx_seq_one_letter_code
_entity_poly.pdbx_strand_id
1 'polypeptide(L)'
;MRRSKRESVAEIKRHLFKYNLISIAATLVIAVCIYALATGEGASIHSVLADQSNVFDILIVAGVVELLVIARISRLNKLKQGVHTRRRAMSRA
;
A
#
# COMPACT_ATOMS: atom_id res chain seq x y z
N MET A 1 9.03 -19.07 29.33
CA MET A 1 8.03 -18.09 28.82
C MET A 1 8.15 -17.93 27.30
N ARG A 2 7.23 -18.50 26.50
CA ARG A 2 7.20 -18.41 25.01
C ARG A 2 6.03 -17.55 24.49
N ARG A 3 5.85 -16.33 25.01
CA ARG A 3 4.81 -15.39 24.53
C ARG A 3 5.24 -14.55 23.30
N SER A 4 6.52 -14.31 23.06
CA SER A 4 6.95 -13.29 22.07
C SER A 4 6.77 -13.63 20.59
N LYS A 5 6.69 -14.91 20.19
CA LYS A 5 6.67 -15.27 18.75
C LYS A 5 5.28 -15.22 18.10
N ARG A 6 4.18 -15.34 18.87
CA ARG A 6 2.80 -15.23 18.34
C ARG A 6 2.38 -13.75 18.20
N GLU A 7 2.79 -12.90 19.14
CA GLU A 7 2.59 -11.44 19.05
C GLU A 7 3.24 -10.86 17.79
N SER A 8 4.46 -11.28 17.45
CA SER A 8 5.19 -10.76 16.29
C SER A 8 4.49 -11.00 14.93
N VAL A 9 3.86 -12.16 14.71
CA VAL A 9 3.16 -12.44 13.44
C VAL A 9 1.83 -11.69 13.34
N ALA A 10 1.11 -11.57 14.46
CA ALA A 10 -0.13 -10.81 14.52
C ALA A 10 0.13 -9.31 14.26
N GLU A 11 1.22 -8.78 14.80
CA GLU A 11 1.70 -7.42 14.58
C GLU A 11 2.08 -7.18 13.10
N ILE A 12 2.86 -8.07 12.49
CA ILE A 12 3.18 -7.99 11.04
C ILE A 12 1.90 -7.99 10.19
N LYS A 13 0.91 -8.83 10.52
CA LYS A 13 -0.36 -8.89 9.80
C LYS A 13 -1.14 -7.57 9.94
N ARG A 14 -1.14 -6.96 11.12
CA ARG A 14 -1.79 -5.65 11.36
C ARG A 14 -1.14 -4.54 10.55
N HIS A 15 0.20 -4.52 10.48
CA HIS A 15 0.93 -3.56 9.65
C HIS A 15 0.65 -3.77 8.15
N LEU A 16 0.67 -5.02 7.67
CA LEU A 16 0.33 -5.34 6.28
C LEU A 16 -1.08 -4.85 5.93
N PHE A 17 -2.07 -5.06 6.81
CA PHE A 17 -3.43 -4.58 6.59
C PHE A 17 -3.49 -3.05 6.49
N LYS A 18 -2.82 -2.33 7.41
CA LYS A 18 -2.73 -0.87 7.37
C LYS A 18 -2.12 -0.37 6.06
N TYR A 19 -1.00 -0.95 5.64
CA TYR A 19 -0.34 -0.54 4.40
C TYR A 19 -1.16 -0.90 3.16
N ASN A 20 -1.82 -2.06 3.12
CA ASN A 20 -2.75 -2.39 2.03
C ASN A 20 -3.90 -1.38 1.92
N LEU A 21 -4.48 -0.94 3.05
CA LEU A 21 -5.55 0.05 3.03
C LEU A 21 -5.06 1.38 2.43
N ILE A 22 -3.86 1.83 2.80
CA ILE A 22 -3.24 3.03 2.22
C ILE A 22 -2.98 2.82 0.73
N SER A 23 -2.48 1.63 0.33
CA SER A 23 -2.24 1.30 -1.08
C SER A 23 -3.51 1.43 -1.90
N ILE A 24 -4.61 0.80 -1.46
CA ILE A 24 -5.90 0.82 -2.17
C ILE A 24 -6.39 2.26 -2.36
N ALA A 25 -6.29 3.08 -1.31
CA ALA A 25 -6.70 4.49 -1.40
C ALA A 25 -5.82 5.27 -2.40
N ALA A 26 -4.49 5.07 -2.36
CA ALA A 26 -3.57 5.70 -3.30
C ALA A 26 -3.83 5.27 -4.75
N THR A 27 -4.01 3.97 -4.99
CA THR A 27 -4.34 3.44 -6.33
C THR A 27 -5.62 4.04 -6.87
N LEU A 28 -6.65 4.23 -6.02
CA LEU A 28 -7.92 4.82 -6.42
C LEU A 28 -7.76 6.30 -6.79
N VAL A 29 -6.98 7.06 -6.03
CA VAL A 29 -6.65 8.46 -6.37
C VAL A 29 -5.92 8.54 -7.71
N ILE A 30 -4.93 7.67 -7.94
CA ILE A 30 -4.22 7.61 -9.22
C ILE A 30 -5.18 7.30 -10.36
N ALA A 31 -6.08 6.32 -10.20
CA ALA A 31 -7.06 5.95 -11.21
C ALA A 31 -7.99 7.13 -11.57
N VAL A 32 -8.46 7.88 -10.57
CA VAL A 32 -9.29 9.08 -10.79
C VAL A 32 -8.52 10.17 -11.52
N CYS A 33 -7.25 10.41 -11.17
CA CYS A 33 -6.41 11.40 -11.83
C CYS A 33 -6.15 11.02 -13.30
N ILE A 34 -5.82 9.76 -13.57
CA ILE A 34 -5.63 9.25 -14.94
C ILE A 34 -6.93 9.40 -15.74
N TYR A 35 -8.08 9.05 -15.15
CA TYR A 35 -9.37 9.21 -15.80
C TYR A 35 -9.63 10.68 -16.15
N ALA A 36 -9.44 11.60 -15.20
CA ALA A 36 -9.63 13.04 -15.42
C ALA A 36 -8.72 13.58 -16.53
N LEU A 37 -7.46 13.15 -16.60
CA LEU A 37 -6.52 13.53 -17.67
C LEU A 37 -6.92 12.95 -19.03
N ALA A 38 -7.43 11.71 -19.05
CA ALA A 38 -7.77 11.01 -20.29
C ALA A 38 -9.08 11.52 -20.91
N THR A 39 -10.07 11.86 -20.10
CA THR A 39 -11.40 12.30 -20.57
C THR A 39 -11.54 13.82 -20.63
N GLY A 40 -10.73 14.57 -19.88
CA GLY A 40 -10.89 16.01 -19.70
C GLY A 40 -12.05 16.39 -18.76
N GLU A 41 -12.77 15.41 -18.20
CA GLU A 41 -13.96 15.61 -17.36
C GLU A 41 -13.63 15.80 -15.87
N GLY A 42 -12.40 16.19 -15.52
CA GLY A 42 -11.96 16.36 -14.13
C GLY A 42 -12.85 17.32 -13.32
N ALA A 43 -13.36 18.37 -13.97
CA ALA A 43 -14.24 19.36 -13.34
C ALA A 43 -15.58 18.79 -12.86
N SER A 44 -16.10 17.73 -13.52
CA SER A 44 -17.35 17.07 -13.11
C SER A 44 -17.19 16.24 -11.83
N ILE A 45 -15.95 15.85 -11.51
CA ILE A 45 -15.61 15.07 -10.30
C ILE A 45 -15.33 16.01 -9.13
N HIS A 46 -14.42 16.97 -9.30
CA HIS A 46 -14.05 17.94 -8.28
C HIS A 46 -13.33 19.15 -8.88
N SER A 47 -13.54 20.34 -8.32
CA SER A 47 -12.94 21.60 -8.83
C SER A 47 -11.40 21.57 -8.89
N VAL A 48 -10.76 20.93 -7.91
CA VAL A 48 -9.29 20.75 -7.89
C VAL A 48 -8.79 19.93 -9.09
N LEU A 49 -9.61 19.04 -9.64
CA LEU A 49 -9.28 18.23 -10.81
C LEU A 49 -9.57 18.93 -12.15
N ALA A 50 -10.12 20.13 -12.13
CA ALA A 50 -10.37 20.92 -13.34
C ALA A 50 -9.06 21.48 -13.93
N ASP A 51 -8.04 21.67 -13.10
CA ASP A 51 -6.74 22.17 -13.52
C ASP A 51 -5.75 21.01 -13.70
N GLN A 52 -5.23 20.88 -14.92
CA GLN A 52 -4.30 19.81 -15.28
C GLN A 52 -3.02 19.84 -14.45
N SER A 53 -2.49 21.01 -14.08
CA SER A 53 -1.27 21.08 -13.26
C SER A 53 -1.50 20.48 -11.88
N ASN A 54 -2.66 20.78 -11.26
CA ASN A 54 -3.03 20.22 -9.97
C ASN A 54 -3.24 18.70 -10.05
N VAL A 55 -3.82 18.20 -11.14
CA VAL A 55 -3.99 16.75 -11.35
C VAL A 55 -2.64 16.05 -11.44
N PHE A 56 -1.66 16.63 -12.14
CA PHE A 56 -0.31 16.08 -12.21
C PHE A 56 0.39 16.07 -10.84
N ASP A 57 0.27 17.14 -10.06
CA ASP A 57 0.85 17.20 -8.71
C ASP A 57 0.26 16.11 -7.80
N ILE A 58 -1.07 15.94 -7.83
CA ILE A 58 -1.77 14.88 -7.08
C ILE A 58 -1.30 13.50 -7.54
N LEU A 59 -1.18 13.28 -8.85
CA LEU A 59 -0.74 12.01 -9.43
C LEU A 59 0.67 11.66 -8.97
N ILE A 60 1.60 12.62 -8.98
CA ILE A 60 2.99 12.41 -8.54
C ILE A 60 3.02 12.06 -7.04
N VAL A 61 2.33 12.82 -6.21
CA VAL A 61 2.29 12.56 -4.76
C VAL A 61 1.69 11.19 -4.46
N ALA A 62 0.55 10.86 -5.09
CA ALA A 62 -0.09 9.56 -4.92
C ALA A 62 0.82 8.41 -5.39
N GLY A 63 1.51 8.57 -6.52
CA GLY A 63 2.49 7.61 -7.03
C GLY A 63 3.66 7.38 -6.08
N VAL A 64 4.23 8.45 -5.50
CA VAL A 64 5.32 8.33 -4.50
C VAL A 64 4.84 7.59 -3.26
N VAL A 65 3.65 7.93 -2.76
CA VAL A 65 3.04 7.25 -1.60
C VAL A 65 2.84 5.77 -1.89
N GLU A 66 2.28 5.43 -3.05
CA GLU A 66 2.03 4.04 -3.44
C GLU A 66 3.33 3.22 -3.54
N LEU A 67 4.37 3.77 -4.17
CA LEU A 67 5.69 3.12 -4.23
C LEU A 67 6.28 2.87 -2.84
N LEU A 68 6.21 3.86 -1.94
CA LEU A 68 6.69 3.72 -0.56
C LEU A 68 5.92 2.64 0.20
N VAL A 69 4.60 2.60 0.03
CA VAL A 69 3.72 1.61 0.66
C VAL A 69 4.01 0.21 0.15
N ILE A 70 4.13 0.03 -1.17
CA ILE A 70 4.47 -1.25 -1.79
C ILE A 70 5.85 -1.73 -1.32
N ALA A 71 6.83 -0.84 -1.22
CA ALA A 71 8.16 -1.18 -0.69
C ALA A 71 8.09 -1.68 0.76
N ARG A 72 7.26 -1.04 1.61
CA ARG A 72 7.03 -1.47 3.00
C ARG A 72 6.30 -2.81 3.08
N ILE A 73 5.27 -3.02 2.27
CA ILE A 73 4.54 -4.29 2.17
C ILE A 73 5.49 -5.43 1.74
N SER A 74 6.33 -5.19 0.73
CA SER A 74 7.31 -6.17 0.24
C SER A 74 8.29 -6.59 1.34
N ARG A 75 8.83 -5.64 2.12
CA ARG A 75 9.70 -5.93 3.27
C ARG A 75 8.97 -6.76 4.34
N LEU A 76 7.73 -6.40 4.70
CA LEU A 76 6.93 -7.13 5.68
C LEU A 76 6.56 -8.54 5.20
N ASN A 77 6.26 -8.72 3.92
CA ASN A 77 5.98 -10.03 3.33
C ASN A 77 7.21 -10.94 3.35
N LYS A 78 8.41 -10.42 3.06
CA LYS A 78 9.68 -11.16 3.21
C LYS A 78 9.90 -11.61 4.66
N LEU A 79 9.66 -10.73 5.64
CA LEU A 79 9.74 -11.08 7.07
C LEU A 79 8.73 -12.16 7.46
N LYS A 80 7.48 -12.03 7.01
CA LYS A 80 6.42 -13.04 7.24
C LYS A 80 6.79 -14.40 6.67
N GLN A 81 7.35 -14.45 5.46
CA GLN A 81 7.82 -15.69 4.82
C GLN A 81 8.98 -16.32 5.61
N GLY A 82 9.98 -15.54 6.01
CA GLY A 82 11.11 -16.03 6.81
C GLY A 82 10.68 -16.65 8.15
N VAL A 83 9.68 -16.06 8.82
CA VAL A 83 9.11 -16.61 10.06
C VAL A 83 8.37 -17.93 9.80
N HIS A 84 7.61 -18.04 8.72
CA HIS A 84 6.93 -19.29 8.36
C HIS A 84 7.91 -20.42 7.99
N THR A 85 8.97 -20.12 7.24
CA THR A 85 9.98 -21.10 6.86
C THR A 85 10.74 -21.65 8.07
N ARG A 86 11.16 -20.78 9.01
CA ARG A 86 11.79 -21.22 10.27
C ARG A 86 10.87 -22.08 11.13
N ARG A 87 9.56 -21.78 11.15
CA ARG A 87 8.56 -22.60 11.87
C ARG A 87 8.40 -23.99 11.26
N ARG A 88 8.38 -24.11 9.93
CA ARG A 88 8.29 -25.42 9.24
C ARG A 88 9.54 -26.26 9.48
N ALA A 89 10.73 -25.66 9.49
CA ALA A 89 11.97 -26.36 9.80
C ALA A 89 11.99 -26.91 11.23
N MET A 90 11.58 -26.12 12.23
CA MET A 90 11.49 -26.57 13.64
C MET A 90 10.35 -27.56 13.94
N SER A 91 9.36 -27.70 13.06
CA SER A 91 8.27 -28.66 13.20
C SER A 91 8.61 -30.04 12.62
N ARG A 92 9.68 -30.14 11.85
CA ARG A 92 10.14 -31.36 11.17
C ARG A 92 11.37 -32.00 11.82
N ALA A 93 11.97 -31.32 12.79
CA ALA A 93 13.04 -31.82 13.65
C ALA A 93 12.44 -32.19 15.02
#